data_AF-A0A7J9ZMV7-F1
#
_entry.id   AF-A0A7J9ZMV7-F1
#
_cell.length_a   1.000
_cell.length_b   1.000
_cell.length_c   1.000
_cell.angle_alpha   90.00
_cell.angle_beta   90.00
_cell.angle_gamma   90.00
#
_symmetry.space_group_name_H-M   'P 1'
#
loop_
_entity.id
_entity.type
_entity.pdbx_description
1 polymer ?
#
loop_
_entity_poly.entity_id
_entity_poly.type
_entity_poly.pdbx_seq_one_letter_code
_entity_poly.pdbx_strand_id
1 'polypeptide(L)'
;MSACADIRYELGAYALGVLDDDDRRAVDAHLADCPECRAEVDSFTRLGAQLALVNEEQVHQAAEPPPELLDRTLAAVASGRRRGRRRLLLAAAAASVALGLGVGAGWSLLDQDGDSPALTAPPTTSASESSDGIAAQVGMEARGWGTALTVRMTGVPVKTRCRLVAVGDDGRRDTAASWEITYPGPARFEGATAIPRDRLQHLEIVTTQGHTLLTIPVA
;
A
#
# COMPACT_ATOMS: atom_id res chain seq x y z
N MET A 1 6.10 -29.48 -29.47
CA MET A 1 5.37 -28.41 -28.77
C MET A 1 6.22 -27.71 -27.71
N SER A 2 6.98 -28.40 -26.85
CA SER A 2 7.89 -27.73 -25.88
C SER A 2 8.92 -26.81 -26.52
N ALA A 3 9.58 -27.22 -27.62
CA ALA A 3 10.55 -26.37 -28.32
C ALA A 3 9.95 -25.07 -28.90
N CYS A 4 8.64 -25.03 -29.18
CA CYS A 4 7.98 -23.80 -29.62
C CYS A 4 7.76 -22.84 -28.44
N ALA A 5 7.42 -23.38 -27.26
CA ALA A 5 7.25 -22.57 -26.05
C ALA A 5 8.56 -21.86 -25.66
N ASP A 6 9.70 -22.57 -25.78
CA ASP A 6 11.02 -22.01 -25.48
C ASP A 6 11.37 -20.86 -26.45
N ILE A 7 11.23 -21.09 -27.77
CA ILE A 7 11.51 -20.08 -28.81
C ILE A 7 10.62 -18.84 -28.67
N ARG A 8 9.35 -19.00 -28.23
CA ARG A 8 8.42 -17.88 -28.08
C ARG A 8 8.92 -16.78 -27.13
N TYR A 9 9.72 -17.12 -26.13
CA TYR A 9 10.30 -16.13 -25.21
C TYR A 9 11.36 -15.24 -25.90
N GLU A 10 11.99 -15.73 -26.96
CA GLU A 10 13.05 -15.04 -27.69
C GLU A 10 12.54 -14.19 -28.85
N LEU A 11 11.30 -14.40 -29.32
CA LEU A 11 10.77 -13.73 -30.52
C LEU A 11 10.72 -12.20 -30.42
N GLY A 12 10.50 -11.66 -29.22
CA GLY A 12 10.56 -10.20 -29.00
C GLY A 12 11.98 -9.65 -29.15
N ALA A 13 12.96 -10.33 -28.55
CA ALA A 13 14.37 -9.97 -28.67
C ALA A 13 14.89 -10.16 -30.11
N TYR A 14 14.41 -11.20 -30.79
CA TYR A 14 14.65 -11.44 -32.21
C TYR A 14 14.12 -10.28 -33.06
N ALA A 15 12.85 -9.90 -32.88
CA ALA A 15 12.21 -8.82 -33.64
C ALA A 15 12.87 -7.44 -33.42
N LEU A 16 13.45 -7.21 -32.25
CA LEU A 16 14.21 -6.00 -31.92
C LEU A 16 15.68 -6.07 -32.35
N GLY A 17 16.16 -7.21 -32.84
CA GLY A 17 17.54 -7.40 -33.28
C GLY A 17 18.58 -7.43 -32.15
N VAL A 18 18.16 -7.80 -30.92
CA VAL A 18 19.02 -7.76 -29.72
C VAL A 18 19.49 -9.13 -29.23
N LEU A 19 19.09 -10.22 -29.90
CA LEU A 19 19.63 -11.55 -29.63
C LEU A 19 21.10 -11.66 -30.03
N ASP A 20 21.84 -12.51 -29.32
CA ASP A 20 23.17 -12.95 -29.76
C ASP A 20 23.08 -13.86 -30.99
N ASP A 21 24.23 -14.19 -31.58
CA ASP A 21 24.28 -14.92 -32.84
C ASP A 21 23.90 -16.39 -32.71
N ASP A 22 24.06 -17.01 -31.53
CA ASP A 22 23.68 -18.42 -31.31
C ASP A 22 22.15 -18.53 -31.16
N ASP A 23 21.56 -17.67 -30.34
CA ASP A 23 20.11 -17.61 -30.14
C ASP A 23 19.39 -17.19 -31.42
N ARG A 24 19.92 -16.19 -32.16
CA ARG A 24 19.35 -15.78 -33.44
C ARG A 24 19.29 -16.94 -34.44
N ARG A 25 20.36 -17.76 -34.52
CA ARG A 25 20.39 -18.94 -35.38
C ARG A 25 19.36 -20.00 -34.96
N ALA A 26 19.16 -20.19 -33.66
CA ALA A 26 18.14 -21.11 -33.15
C ALA A 26 16.72 -20.65 -33.53
N VAL A 27 16.44 -19.36 -33.37
CA VAL A 27 15.16 -18.75 -33.79
C VAL A 27 14.97 -18.84 -35.30
N ASP A 28 15.97 -18.48 -36.11
CA ASP A 28 15.91 -18.57 -37.58
C ASP A 28 15.57 -19.99 -38.05
N ALA A 29 16.23 -21.00 -37.48
CA ALA A 29 15.96 -22.40 -37.80
C ALA A 29 14.52 -22.79 -37.45
N HIS A 30 13.98 -22.32 -36.32
CA HIS A 30 12.60 -22.58 -35.93
C HIS A 30 11.58 -21.86 -36.85
N LEU A 31 11.87 -20.61 -37.21
CA LEU A 31 11.02 -19.80 -38.08
C LEU A 31 10.94 -20.36 -39.51
N ALA A 32 11.86 -21.23 -39.94
CA ALA A 32 11.76 -21.94 -41.21
C ALA A 32 10.53 -22.86 -41.26
N ASP A 33 10.16 -23.48 -40.14
CA ASP A 33 9.14 -24.53 -40.09
C ASP A 33 7.86 -24.13 -39.34
N CYS A 34 7.88 -23.07 -38.54
CA CYS A 34 6.75 -22.68 -37.68
C CYS A 34 6.01 -21.41 -38.15
N PRO A 35 4.81 -21.52 -38.77
CA PRO A 35 4.04 -20.36 -39.20
C PRO A 35 3.47 -19.51 -38.05
N GLU A 36 3.19 -20.11 -36.89
CA GLU A 36 2.69 -19.38 -35.72
C GLU A 36 3.74 -18.42 -35.15
N CYS A 37 4.98 -18.88 -34.99
CA CYS A 37 6.08 -18.04 -34.53
C CYS A 37 6.43 -16.94 -35.55
N ARG A 38 6.34 -17.22 -36.87
CA ARG A 38 6.48 -16.18 -37.91
C ARG A 38 5.43 -15.08 -37.75
N ALA A 39 4.17 -15.46 -37.55
CA ALA A 39 3.09 -14.50 -37.36
C ALA A 39 3.28 -13.64 -36.10
N GLU A 40 3.85 -14.22 -35.03
CA GLU A 40 4.17 -13.49 -33.80
C GLU A 40 5.30 -12.46 -34.03
N VAL A 41 6.39 -12.85 -34.72
CA VAL A 41 7.47 -11.92 -35.09
C VAL A 41 6.93 -10.78 -35.95
N ASP A 42 6.11 -11.07 -36.95
CA ASP A 42 5.46 -10.05 -37.80
C ASP A 42 4.57 -9.10 -36.97
N SER A 43 3.93 -9.59 -35.91
CA SER A 43 3.18 -8.75 -34.97
C SER A 43 4.10 -7.74 -34.27
N PHE A 44 5.23 -8.21 -33.74
CA PHE A 44 6.19 -7.34 -33.06
C PHE A 44 6.86 -6.34 -34.01
N THR A 45 7.28 -6.77 -35.19
CA THR A 45 7.90 -5.87 -36.18
C THR A 45 6.93 -4.77 -36.64
N ARG A 46 5.63 -5.09 -36.80
CA ARG A 46 4.60 -4.09 -37.12
C ARG A 46 4.42 -3.07 -35.99
N LEU A 47 4.36 -3.52 -34.74
CA LEU A 47 4.29 -2.62 -33.59
C LEU A 47 5.54 -1.73 -33.51
N GLY A 48 6.73 -2.32 -33.70
CA GLY A 48 7.99 -1.57 -33.75
C GLY A 48 7.99 -0.49 -34.84
N ALA A 49 7.48 -0.81 -36.02
CA ALA A 49 7.35 0.16 -37.12
C ALA A 49 6.38 1.31 -36.78
N GLN A 50 5.29 1.03 -36.05
CA GLN A 50 4.39 2.08 -35.57
C GLN A 50 5.05 2.98 -34.51
N LEU A 51 5.80 2.39 -33.58
CA LEU A 51 6.53 3.14 -32.57
C LEU A 51 7.64 4.00 -33.19
N ALA A 52 8.27 3.55 -34.28
CA ALA A 52 9.27 4.31 -35.01
C ALA A 52 8.71 5.58 -35.70
N LEU A 53 7.38 5.71 -35.81
CA LEU A 53 6.74 6.95 -36.30
C LEU A 53 6.71 8.05 -35.23
N VAL A 54 6.89 7.70 -33.96
CA VAL A 54 6.88 8.65 -32.85
C VAL A 54 8.26 9.28 -32.75
N ASN A 55 8.32 10.61 -32.84
CA ASN A 55 9.57 11.35 -32.65
C ASN A 55 9.79 11.69 -31.15
N GLU A 56 11.01 12.08 -30.81
CA GLU A 56 11.39 12.37 -29.43
C GLU A 56 10.55 13.50 -28.80
N GLU A 57 10.23 14.55 -29.58
CA GLU A 57 9.41 15.66 -29.13
C GLU A 57 7.99 15.20 -28.71
N GLN A 58 7.37 14.30 -29.48
CA GLN A 58 6.07 13.73 -29.16
C GLN A 58 6.11 12.89 -27.88
N VAL A 59 7.22 12.19 -27.63
CA VAL A 59 7.42 11.44 -26.37
C VAL A 59 7.51 12.39 -25.19
N HIS A 60 8.29 13.48 -25.30
CA HIS A 60 8.43 14.48 -24.25
C HIS A 60 7.10 15.18 -23.95
N GLN A 61 6.36 15.59 -24.98
CA GLN A 61 5.05 16.21 -24.83
C GLN A 61 4.02 15.28 -24.16
N ALA A 62 4.05 13.98 -24.47
CA ALA A 62 3.18 13.00 -23.81
C ALA A 62 3.58 12.71 -22.36
N ALA A 63 4.87 12.84 -22.04
CA ALA A 63 5.41 12.61 -20.70
C ALA A 63 5.19 13.81 -19.77
N GLU A 64 5.11 15.03 -20.30
CA GLU A 64 4.92 16.23 -19.50
C GLU A 64 3.45 16.37 -19.06
N PRO A 65 3.15 16.31 -17.74
CA PRO A 65 1.78 16.43 -17.27
C PRO A 65 1.27 17.87 -17.51
N PRO A 66 0.01 18.05 -17.93
CA PRO A 66 -0.53 19.38 -18.13
C PRO A 66 -0.45 20.22 -16.84
N PRO A 67 -0.08 21.51 -16.92
CA PRO A 67 0.20 22.36 -15.75
C PRO A 67 -1.00 22.48 -14.81
N GLU A 68 -2.21 22.39 -15.36
CA GLU A 68 -3.48 22.38 -14.63
C GLU A 68 -3.60 21.22 -13.62
N LEU A 69 -2.89 20.10 -13.84
CA LEU A 69 -2.87 18.98 -12.90
C LEU A 69 -2.10 19.33 -11.63
N LEU A 70 -1.01 20.10 -11.74
CA LEU A 70 -0.26 20.56 -10.58
C LEU A 70 -1.13 21.50 -9.73
N ASP A 71 -1.73 22.50 -10.36
CA ASP A 71 -2.59 23.45 -9.63
C ASP A 71 -3.78 22.77 -8.98
N ARG A 72 -4.41 21.81 -9.68
CA ARG A 72 -5.54 21.03 -9.16
C ARG A 72 -5.14 20.13 -8.00
N THR A 73 -3.99 19.47 -8.08
CA THR A 73 -3.49 18.61 -6.99
C THR A 73 -3.10 19.45 -5.77
N LEU A 74 -2.41 20.58 -5.95
CA LEU A 74 -2.10 21.52 -4.88
C LEU A 74 -3.36 22.11 -4.24
N ALA A 75 -4.34 22.51 -5.06
CA ALA A 75 -5.63 23.00 -4.57
C ALA A 75 -6.40 21.93 -3.78
N ALA A 76 -6.40 20.68 -4.24
CA ALA A 76 -7.00 19.55 -3.54
C ALA A 76 -6.34 19.33 -2.17
N VAL A 77 -5.00 19.29 -2.11
CA VAL A 77 -4.24 19.15 -0.86
C VAL A 77 -4.51 20.32 0.09
N ALA A 78 -4.51 21.56 -0.42
CA ALA A 78 -4.80 22.75 0.38
C ALA A 78 -6.23 22.75 0.93
N SER A 79 -7.22 22.28 0.15
CA SER A 79 -8.61 22.14 0.59
C SER A 79 -8.74 21.14 1.75
N GLY A 80 -8.03 20.01 1.68
CA GLY A 80 -7.98 19.01 2.74
C GLY A 80 -7.39 19.56 4.04
N ARG A 81 -6.26 20.27 3.95
CA ARG A 81 -5.61 20.93 5.10
C ARG A 81 -6.51 21.99 5.75
N ARG A 82 -7.20 22.82 4.95
CA ARG A 82 -8.15 23.82 5.45
C ARG A 82 -9.32 23.18 6.18
N ARG A 83 -9.87 22.09 5.66
CA ARG A 83 -10.96 21.34 6.30
C ARG A 83 -10.51 20.72 7.63
N GLY A 84 -9.30 20.16 7.69
CA GLY A 84 -8.69 19.66 8.92
C GLY A 84 -8.48 20.75 9.98
N ARG A 85 -7.89 21.90 9.59
CA ARG A 85 -7.73 23.05 10.49
C ARG A 85 -9.06 23.58 11.01
N ARG A 86 -10.08 23.72 10.15
CA ARG A 86 -11.42 24.15 10.58
C ARG A 86 -12.04 23.18 11.59
N ARG A 87 -11.90 21.87 11.37
CA ARG A 87 -12.38 20.85 12.32
C ARG A 87 -11.66 20.94 13.67
N LEU A 88 -10.34 21.14 13.67
CA LEU A 88 -9.55 21.33 14.89
C LEU A 88 -9.95 22.61 15.64
N LEU A 89 -10.16 23.72 14.93
CA LEU A 89 -10.61 24.98 15.54
C LEU A 89 -12.01 24.86 16.14
N LEU A 90 -12.93 24.18 15.45
CA LEU A 90 -14.28 23.91 15.96
C LEU A 90 -14.23 22.98 17.19
N ALA A 91 -13.37 21.96 17.19
CA ALA A 91 -13.17 21.10 18.35
C ALA A 91 -12.57 21.87 19.55
N ALA A 92 -11.61 22.76 19.31
CA ALA A 92 -11.02 23.60 20.34
C ALA A 92 -12.04 24.60 20.93
N ALA A 93 -12.88 25.20 20.09
CA ALA A 93 -13.97 26.08 20.53
C ALA A 93 -15.04 25.34 21.35
N ALA A 94 -15.38 24.10 20.98
CA ALA A 94 -16.29 23.28 21.77
C ALA A 94 -15.68 22.89 23.13
N ALA A 95 -14.38 22.57 23.17
CA ALA A 95 -13.67 22.25 24.41
C ALA A 95 -13.60 23.45 25.37
N SER A 96 -13.42 24.68 24.87
CA SER A 96 -13.41 25.88 25.72
C SER A 96 -14.78 26.23 26.30
N VAL A 97 -15.89 25.94 25.59
CA VAL A 97 -17.25 26.07 26.15
C VAL A 97 -17.52 25.03 27.24
N ALA A 98 -17.09 23.78 27.04
CA ALA A 98 -17.22 22.72 28.04
C ALA A 98 -16.41 23.02 29.31
N LEU A 99 -15.18 23.53 29.16
CA LEU A 99 -14.35 23.98 30.28
C LEU A 99 -14.98 25.19 30.99
N GLY A 100 -15.53 26.16 30.26
CA GLY A 100 -16.19 27.33 30.84
C GLY A 100 -17.44 27.01 31.68
N LEU A 101 -18.16 25.93 31.36
CA LEU A 101 -19.28 25.43 32.16
C LEU A 101 -18.84 24.52 33.33
N GLY A 102 -17.63 23.96 33.29
CA GLY A 102 -17.09 23.06 34.31
C GLY A 102 -16.43 23.74 35.52
N VAL A 103 -16.05 25.02 35.44
CA VAL A 103 -15.35 25.73 36.53
C VAL A 103 -16.22 25.97 37.78
N GLY A 104 -17.54 25.79 37.69
CA GLY A 104 -18.45 25.97 38.83
C GLY A 104 -18.53 24.80 39.82
N ALA A 105 -18.10 23.59 39.47
CA ALA A 105 -18.41 22.38 40.25
C ALA A 105 -17.24 21.41 40.48
N GLY A 106 -16.05 21.68 39.91
CA GLY A 106 -14.99 20.68 39.76
C GLY A 106 -13.82 20.72 40.74
N TRP A 107 -13.92 21.37 41.91
CA TRP A 107 -12.80 21.43 42.88
C TRP A 107 -12.82 20.36 43.99
N SER A 108 -13.77 19.43 44.00
CA SER A 108 -13.83 18.39 45.05
C SER A 108 -13.41 16.98 44.64
N LEU A 109 -12.80 16.79 43.47
CA LEU A 109 -12.34 15.47 43.00
C LEU A 109 -10.93 15.58 42.40
N LEU A 110 -9.98 16.09 43.18
CA LEU A 110 -8.56 15.97 42.87
C LEU A 110 -7.98 14.86 43.73
N ASP A 111 -8.27 13.62 43.34
CA ASP A 111 -7.43 12.46 43.64
C ASP A 111 -7.84 11.32 42.69
N GLN A 112 -7.12 11.16 41.58
CA GLN A 112 -6.83 9.86 40.95
C GLN A 112 -5.88 10.02 39.76
N ASP A 113 -4.91 9.12 39.76
CA ASP A 113 -3.70 9.08 38.95
C ASP A 113 -3.90 9.13 37.42
N GLY A 114 -2.81 9.52 36.76
CA GLY A 114 -2.74 9.94 35.36
C GLY A 114 -3.38 9.02 34.33
N ASP A 115 -4.20 9.63 33.47
CA ASP A 115 -4.41 9.18 32.10
C ASP A 115 -4.56 10.40 31.17
N SER A 116 -3.94 10.34 29.99
CA SER A 116 -3.93 11.43 29.01
C SER A 116 -5.25 11.50 28.22
N PRO A 117 -5.76 12.69 27.85
CA PRO A 117 -7.06 12.80 27.19
C PRO A 117 -7.01 12.34 25.73
N ALA A 118 -7.70 11.24 25.43
CA ALA A 118 -7.94 10.75 24.08
C ALA A 118 -8.94 11.64 23.31
N LEU A 119 -8.52 12.19 22.17
CA LEU A 119 -9.39 12.85 21.19
C LEU A 119 -10.21 11.78 20.43
N THR A 120 -11.53 11.91 20.44
CA THR A 120 -12.48 11.03 19.75
C THR A 120 -12.26 11.01 18.23
N ALA A 121 -11.77 9.88 17.72
CA ALA A 121 -11.75 9.52 16.30
C ALA A 121 -13.10 8.86 15.88
N PRO A 122 -13.47 8.81 14.59
CA PRO A 122 -14.62 8.00 14.12
C PRO A 122 -14.49 6.54 14.62
N PRO A 123 -15.57 5.73 14.64
CA PRO A 123 -15.52 4.35 15.14
C PRO A 123 -14.69 3.47 14.18
N THR A 124 -13.38 3.60 14.31
CA THR A 124 -12.39 2.68 13.79
C THR A 124 -12.19 1.70 14.91
N THR A 125 -12.72 0.48 14.79
CA THR A 125 -12.40 -0.55 15.79
C THR A 125 -10.89 -0.75 15.73
N SER A 126 -10.22 -0.49 16.83
CA SER A 126 -8.78 -0.63 16.95
C SER A 126 -8.46 -1.79 17.88
N ALA A 127 -7.54 -2.64 17.47
CA ALA A 127 -6.97 -3.67 18.32
C ALA A 127 -5.50 -3.32 18.62
N SER A 128 -5.04 -3.61 19.83
CA SER A 128 -3.68 -3.29 20.27
C SER A 128 -3.06 -4.52 20.94
N GLU A 129 -1.77 -4.72 20.74
CA GLU A 129 -1.00 -5.79 21.38
C GLU A 129 0.43 -5.32 21.67
N SER A 130 1.07 -5.88 22.68
CA SER A 130 2.47 -5.63 22.98
C SER A 130 3.20 -6.86 23.52
N SER A 131 4.40 -7.14 23.02
CA SER A 131 5.28 -8.23 23.46
C SER A 131 6.74 -7.86 23.23
N ASP A 132 7.63 -8.25 24.15
CA ASP A 132 9.09 -8.07 24.04
C ASP A 132 9.55 -6.65 23.66
N GLY A 133 8.88 -5.63 24.20
CA GLY A 133 9.18 -4.21 23.92
C GLY A 133 8.67 -3.71 22.57
N ILE A 134 8.04 -4.57 21.76
CA ILE A 134 7.31 -4.21 20.55
C ILE A 134 5.85 -3.97 20.91
N ALA A 135 5.28 -2.85 20.46
CA ALA A 135 3.86 -2.57 20.61
C ALA A 135 3.26 -2.15 19.27
N ALA A 136 2.05 -2.64 18.98
CA ALA A 136 1.31 -2.24 17.80
C ALA A 136 -0.16 -1.98 18.11
N GLN A 137 -0.73 -1.01 17.40
CA GLN A 137 -2.16 -0.72 17.36
C GLN A 137 -2.60 -0.76 15.89
N VAL A 138 -3.63 -1.53 15.58
CA VAL A 138 -4.22 -1.62 14.25
C VAL A 138 -5.63 -1.08 14.27
N GLY A 139 -5.84 0.05 13.59
CA GLY A 139 -7.17 0.57 13.29
C GLY A 139 -7.76 -0.12 12.07
N MET A 140 -9.03 -0.48 12.14
CA MET A 140 -9.75 -1.19 11.09
C MET A 140 -11.01 -0.44 10.68
N GLU A 141 -11.23 -0.31 9.38
CA GLU A 141 -12.43 0.32 8.81
C GLU A 141 -13.05 -0.61 7.76
N ALA A 142 -14.33 -0.94 7.94
CA ALA A 142 -15.09 -1.75 7.00
C ALA A 142 -15.34 -0.99 5.69
N ARG A 143 -15.15 -1.67 4.56
CA ARG A 143 -15.34 -1.14 3.20
C ARG A 143 -16.13 -2.14 2.36
N GLY A 144 -16.73 -1.67 1.27
CA GLY A 144 -17.49 -2.55 0.35
C GLY A 144 -16.63 -3.62 -0.34
N TRP A 145 -15.30 -3.45 -0.36
CA TRP A 145 -14.33 -4.38 -0.92
C TRP A 145 -13.59 -5.22 0.14
N GLY A 146 -13.83 -5.02 1.44
CA GLY A 146 -13.09 -5.69 2.51
C GLY A 146 -12.80 -4.77 3.70
N THR A 147 -11.56 -4.77 4.20
CA THR A 147 -11.16 -4.00 5.39
C THR A 147 -9.94 -3.14 5.10
N ALA A 148 -10.04 -1.84 5.36
CA ALA A 148 -8.90 -0.93 5.37
C ALA A 148 -8.21 -0.95 6.76
N LEU A 149 -6.89 -1.01 6.78
CA LEU A 149 -6.08 -1.18 7.98
C LEU A 149 -5.07 -0.04 8.14
N THR A 150 -4.93 0.47 9.35
CA THR A 150 -3.87 1.43 9.73
C THR A 150 -3.10 0.84 10.91
N VAL A 151 -1.81 0.57 10.72
CA VAL A 151 -0.92 0.08 11.78
C VAL A 151 -0.12 1.24 12.35
N ARG A 152 -0.07 1.34 13.68
CA ARG A 152 0.92 2.13 14.42
C ARG A 152 1.79 1.16 15.20
N MET A 153 3.09 1.32 15.15
CA MET A 153 4.01 0.37 15.78
C MET A 153 5.23 1.08 16.38
N THR A 154 5.75 0.53 17.48
CA THR A 154 6.97 0.95 18.17
C THR A 154 7.81 -0.26 18.56
N GLY A 155 9.10 -0.03 18.85
CA GLY A 155 9.98 -1.05 19.43
C GLY A 155 10.63 -2.03 18.44
N VAL A 156 10.38 -1.89 17.14
CA VAL A 156 10.98 -2.76 16.11
C VAL A 156 12.34 -2.19 15.65
N PRO A 157 13.41 -3.01 15.57
CA PRO A 157 14.72 -2.56 15.09
C PRO A 157 14.68 -2.05 13.64
N VAL A 158 15.53 -1.06 13.34
CA VAL A 158 15.74 -0.57 11.96
C VAL A 158 16.26 -1.68 11.05
N LYS A 159 15.98 -1.57 9.75
CA LYS A 159 16.26 -2.60 8.71
C LYS A 159 15.49 -3.91 8.89
N THR A 160 14.51 -3.95 9.79
CA THR A 160 13.59 -5.10 9.88
C THR A 160 12.50 -4.96 8.81
N ARG A 161 12.31 -6.01 8.01
CA ARG A 161 11.18 -6.11 7.08
C ARG A 161 10.03 -6.87 7.70
N CYS A 162 8.87 -6.24 7.72
CA CYS A 162 7.65 -6.74 8.33
C CYS A 162 6.55 -6.91 7.28
N ARG A 163 5.58 -7.79 7.59
CA ARG A 163 4.32 -7.93 6.89
C ARG A 163 3.19 -7.94 7.90
N LEU A 164 2.06 -7.34 7.52
CA LEU A 164 0.78 -7.52 8.19
C LEU A 164 0.03 -8.63 7.47
N VAL A 165 -0.37 -9.66 8.20
CA VAL A 165 -1.17 -10.77 7.70
C VAL A 165 -2.52 -10.73 8.40
N ALA A 166 -3.59 -10.62 7.63
CA ALA A 166 -4.96 -10.76 8.08
C ALA A 166 -5.38 -12.23 8.03
N VAL A 167 -5.94 -12.72 9.14
CA VAL A 167 -6.42 -14.10 9.25
C VAL A 167 -7.92 -14.09 9.47
N GLY A 168 -8.64 -14.75 8.57
CA GLY A 168 -10.08 -14.92 8.63
C GLY A 168 -10.50 -16.06 9.56
N ASP A 169 -11.75 -16.07 9.98
CA ASP A 169 -12.37 -17.15 10.76
C ASP A 169 -12.44 -18.51 10.00
N ASP A 170 -12.39 -18.46 8.67
CA ASP A 170 -12.26 -19.61 7.76
C ASP A 170 -10.82 -20.12 7.61
N GLY A 171 -9.86 -19.51 8.31
CA GLY A 171 -8.44 -19.81 8.23
C GLY A 171 -7.74 -19.21 7.02
N ARG A 172 -8.43 -18.45 6.16
CA ARG A 172 -7.82 -17.75 5.03
C ARG A 172 -6.84 -16.71 5.53
N ARG A 173 -5.66 -16.65 4.91
CA ARG A 173 -4.60 -15.70 5.24
C ARG A 173 -4.37 -14.76 4.07
N ASP A 174 -4.38 -13.46 4.33
CA ASP A 174 -4.19 -12.41 3.32
C ASP A 174 -3.09 -11.43 3.77
N THR A 175 -2.09 -11.16 2.91
CA THR A 175 -1.02 -10.22 3.26
C THR A 175 -1.49 -8.80 2.95
N ALA A 176 -1.86 -8.07 4.01
CA ALA A 176 -2.50 -6.77 3.87
C ALA A 176 -1.53 -5.60 3.67
N ALA A 177 -0.27 -5.75 4.08
CA ALA A 177 0.79 -4.77 3.85
C ALA A 177 2.19 -5.38 4.08
N SER A 178 3.22 -4.75 3.51
CA SER A 178 4.63 -5.04 3.76
C SER A 178 5.44 -3.76 3.86
N TRP A 179 6.36 -3.67 4.82
CA TRP A 179 7.20 -2.47 5.01
C TRP A 179 8.57 -2.82 5.59
N GLU A 180 9.48 -1.85 5.52
CA GLU A 180 10.78 -1.90 6.20
C GLU A 180 10.87 -0.76 7.21
N ILE A 181 11.42 -1.03 8.40
CA ILE A 181 11.66 -0.01 9.42
C ILE A 181 12.91 0.80 9.05
N THR A 182 12.73 2.03 8.58
CA THR A 182 13.83 2.88 8.11
C THR A 182 14.39 3.84 9.17
N TYR A 183 13.66 4.08 10.26
CA TYR A 183 14.08 4.95 11.37
C TYR A 183 13.59 4.40 12.72
N PRO A 184 14.30 4.68 13.83
CA PRO A 184 13.83 4.30 15.16
C PRO A 184 12.65 5.18 15.59
N GLY A 185 11.71 4.59 16.32
CA GLY A 185 10.57 5.30 16.93
C GLY A 185 9.20 4.88 16.39
N PRO A 186 8.14 5.63 16.74
CA PRO A 186 6.79 5.34 16.27
C PRO A 186 6.66 5.47 14.76
N ALA A 187 6.16 4.42 14.12
CA ALA A 187 5.90 4.39 12.69
C ALA A 187 4.44 4.07 12.40
N ARG A 188 3.94 4.59 11.27
CA ARG A 188 2.58 4.35 10.78
C ARG A 188 2.61 3.74 9.39
N PHE A 189 1.83 2.69 9.20
CA PHE A 189 1.67 1.99 7.92
C PHE A 189 0.20 1.83 7.57
N GLU A 190 -0.09 1.74 6.29
CA GLU A 190 -1.44 1.53 5.75
C GLU A 190 -1.49 0.20 4.99
N GLY A 191 -2.62 -0.47 5.05
CA GLY A 191 -2.84 -1.76 4.40
C GLY A 191 -4.31 -2.02 4.11
N ALA A 192 -4.58 -3.09 3.38
CA ALA A 192 -5.93 -3.49 3.01
C ALA A 192 -6.02 -5.01 2.86
N THR A 193 -7.16 -5.59 3.18
CA THR A 193 -7.46 -7.02 2.94
C THR A 193 -8.84 -7.17 2.31
N ALA A 194 -8.99 -8.19 1.46
CA ALA A 194 -10.30 -8.59 0.93
C ALA A 194 -11.17 -9.32 1.97
N ILE A 195 -10.62 -9.65 3.15
CA ILE A 195 -11.38 -10.26 4.25
C ILE A 195 -12.30 -9.19 4.87
N PRO A 196 -13.63 -9.43 4.90
CA PRO A 196 -14.58 -8.53 5.57
C PRO A 196 -14.27 -8.36 7.06
N ARG A 197 -14.56 -7.17 7.62
CA ARG A 197 -14.17 -6.84 9.00
C ARG A 197 -14.80 -7.76 10.05
N ASP A 198 -16.01 -8.23 9.81
CA ASP A 198 -16.75 -9.17 10.65
C ASP A 198 -16.25 -10.62 10.55
N ARG A 199 -15.42 -10.91 9.55
CA ARG A 199 -14.78 -12.22 9.33
C ARG A 199 -13.31 -12.26 9.75
N LEU A 200 -12.74 -11.13 10.19
CA LEU A 200 -11.37 -11.08 10.70
C LEU A 200 -11.31 -11.66 12.11
N GLN A 201 -10.49 -12.70 12.30
CA GLN A 201 -10.27 -13.34 13.60
C GLN A 201 -9.09 -12.68 14.34
N HIS A 202 -7.95 -12.54 13.68
CA HIS A 202 -6.78 -11.89 14.23
C HIS A 202 -5.86 -11.36 13.12
N LEU A 203 -4.93 -10.50 13.51
CA LEU A 203 -3.90 -9.94 12.65
C LEU A 203 -2.54 -10.38 13.17
N GLU A 204 -1.61 -10.68 12.27
CA GLU A 204 -0.25 -11.05 12.62
C GLU A 204 0.72 -10.03 12.02
N ILE A 205 1.65 -9.55 12.83
CA ILE A 205 2.83 -8.84 12.33
C ILE A 205 3.97 -9.83 12.31
N VAL A 206 4.44 -10.19 11.12
CA VAL A 206 5.48 -11.19 10.92
C VAL A 206 6.67 -10.56 10.22
N THR A 207 7.88 -11.05 10.49
CA THR A 207 9.04 -10.71 9.67
C THR A 207 8.95 -11.40 8.31
N THR A 208 9.68 -10.91 7.30
CA THR A 208 9.76 -11.62 6.01
C THR A 208 10.39 -13.01 6.12
N GLN A 209 11.12 -13.28 7.20
CA GLN A 209 11.71 -14.59 7.53
C GLN A 209 10.69 -15.56 8.18
N GLY A 210 9.45 -15.10 8.43
CA GLY A 210 8.37 -15.93 8.98
C GLY A 210 8.27 -15.94 10.51
N HIS A 211 9.04 -15.10 11.20
CA HIS A 211 8.94 -14.96 12.66
C HIS A 211 7.79 -14.04 13.03
N THR A 212 6.83 -14.53 13.81
CA THR A 212 5.73 -13.69 14.34
C THR A 212 6.26 -12.78 15.44
N LEU A 213 6.07 -11.47 15.26
CA LEU A 213 6.41 -10.45 16.26
C LEU A 213 5.23 -10.19 17.18
N LEU A 214 4.02 -10.08 16.62
CA LEU A 214 2.78 -9.86 17.37
C LEU A 214 1.61 -10.61 16.72
N THR A 215 0.73 -11.15 17.55
CA THR A 215 -0.59 -11.67 17.17
C THR A 215 -1.64 -10.82 17.86
N ILE A 216 -2.41 -10.05 17.09
CA ILE A 216 -3.33 -9.04 17.56
C ILE A 216 -4.76 -9.56 17.37
N PRO A 217 -5.47 -9.93 18.44
CA PRO A 217 -6.84 -10.43 18.33
C PRO A 217 -7.78 -9.32 17.87
N VAL A 218 -8.71 -9.64 16.97
CA VAL A 218 -9.72 -8.70 16.47
C VAL A 218 -11.01 -8.97 17.23
N ALA A 219 -11.40 -8.04 18.12
CA ALA A 219 -12.69 -8.07 18.82
C ALA A 219 -13.84 -7.52 17.97
#